data_AF-A0A355GKQ8-F1
#
_entry.id   AF-A0A355GKQ8-F1
#
_cell.length_a   1.000
_cell.length_b   1.000
_cell.length_c   1.000
_cell.angle_alpha   90.00
_cell.angle_beta   90.00
_cell.angle_gamma   90.00
#
_symmetry.space_group_name_H-M   'P 1'
#
loop_
_entity.id
_entity.type
_entity.pdbx_description
1 polymer ?
#
loop_
_entity_poly.entity_id
_entity_poly.type
_entity_poly.pdbx_seq_one_letter_code
_entity_poly.pdbx_strand_id
1 'polypeptide(L)' 'LWKHTPASAKAIIKEGKVTGLKITHAGSGYLSPPTVMIAGHAEVKVQATLEFSQDFSRNGSIKSLTIVE' A
#
# COMPACT_ATOMS: atom_id res chain seq x y z
N LEU A 1 -14.17 -18.52 -6.66
CA LEU A 1 -13.51 -18.09 -5.42
C LEU A 1 -12.91 -16.71 -5.67
N TRP A 2 -13.26 -15.69 -4.88
CA TRP A 2 -12.64 -14.36 -5.04
C TRP A 2 -11.14 -14.47 -4.81
N LYS A 3 -10.33 -13.93 -5.73
CA LYS A 3 -8.87 -13.95 -5.60
C LYS A 3 -8.43 -12.75 -4.76
N HIS A 4 -7.89 -13.03 -3.58
CA HIS A 4 -7.18 -12.03 -2.79
C HIS A 4 -5.68 -12.17 -3.05
N THR A 5 -5.04 -11.09 -3.48
CA THR A 5 -3.61 -11.05 -3.75
C THR A 5 -2.96 -10.08 -2.77
N PRO A 6 -1.98 -10.52 -1.96
CA PRO A 6 -1.31 -9.62 -1.03
C PRO A 6 -0.53 -8.53 -1.77
N ALA A 7 -0.61 -7.31 -1.24
CA ALA A 7 0.20 -6.18 -1.69
C ALA A 7 1.62 -6.24 -1.11
N SER A 8 2.58 -5.67 -1.84
CA SER A 8 3.96 -5.49 -1.41
C SER A 8 4.47 -4.12 -1.84
N ALA A 9 5.24 -3.48 -0.95
CA ALA A 9 5.84 -2.17 -1.19
C ALA A 9 7.22 -2.10 -0.53
N LYS A 10 8.10 -1.25 -1.08
CA LYS A 10 9.41 -0.92 -0.52
C LYS A 10 9.44 0.53 -0.05
N ALA A 11 9.91 0.75 1.17
CA ALA A 11 10.18 2.09 1.68
C ALA A 11 11.51 2.62 1.13
N ILE A 12 11.52 3.92 0.80
CA ILE A 12 12.72 4.64 0.37
C ILE A 12 13.14 5.54 1.54
N ILE A 13 14.25 5.16 2.18
CA ILE A 13 14.79 5.88 3.32
C ILE A 13 15.98 6.71 2.84
N LYS A 14 15.98 8.01 3.14
CA LYS A 14 17.13 8.89 2.93
C LYS A 14 17.40 9.63 4.22
N GLU A 15 18.67 9.68 4.64
CA GLU A 15 19.12 10.40 5.84
C GLU A 15 18.35 9.99 7.12
N GLY A 16 17.98 8.71 7.22
CA GLY A 16 17.24 8.18 8.38
C GLY A 16 15.75 8.51 8.42
N LYS A 17 15.19 9.14 7.38
CA LYS A 17 13.76 9.42 7.24
C LYS A 17 13.15 8.69 6.05
N VAL A 18 11.92 8.24 6.20
CA VAL A 18 11.15 7.66 5.08
C VAL A 18 10.75 8.80 4.15
N THR A 19 11.31 8.81 2.95
CA THR A 19 11.07 9.85 1.93
C THR A 19 10.08 9.43 0.85
N GLY A 20 9.74 8.14 0.78
CA GLY A 20 8.77 7.64 -0.17
C GLY A 20 8.48 6.16 0.00
N LEU A 21 7.44 5.71 -0.70
CA LEU A 21 6.99 4.33 -0.72
C LEU A 21 6.80 3.92 -2.18
N LYS A 22 7.45 2.84 -2.59
CA LYS A 22 7.33 2.27 -3.94
C LYS A 22 6.55 0.96 -3.87
N ILE A 23 5.33 0.97 -4.40
CA ILE A 23 4.51 -0.23 -4.54
C ILE A 23 5.16 -1.14 -5.58
N THR A 24 5.49 -2.38 -5.20
CA THR A 24 6.00 -3.41 -6.12
C THR A 24 4.88 -4.34 -6.58
N HIS A 25 3.89 -4.56 -5.71
CA HIS A 25 2.63 -5.24 -6.02
C HIS A 25 1.49 -4.50 -5.33
N ALA A 26 0.53 -4.00 -6.09
CA ALA A 26 -0.65 -3.34 -5.53
C ALA A 26 -1.60 -4.31 -4.82
N GLY A 27 -1.46 -5.61 -5.08
CA GLY A 27 -2.41 -6.63 -4.62
C GLY A 27 -3.79 -6.48 -5.27
N SER A 28 -4.75 -7.26 -4.80
CA SER A 28 -6.16 -7.18 -5.21
C SER A 28 -7.07 -7.84 -4.19
N GLY A 29 -8.34 -7.43 -4.18
CA GLY A 29 -9.35 -7.92 -3.25
C GLY A 29 -9.44 -7.14 -1.93
N TYR A 30 -8.79 -5.98 -1.82
CA TYR A 30 -8.98 -5.09 -0.67
C TYR A 30 -10.33 -4.37 -0.77
N LEU A 31 -11.19 -4.58 0.22
CA LEU A 31 -12.47 -3.85 0.36
C LEU A 31 -12.33 -2.59 1.20
N SER A 32 -11.32 -2.55 2.07
CA SER A 32 -10.98 -1.41 2.92
C SER A 32 -9.47 -1.13 2.85
N PRO A 33 -9.03 0.13 2.95
CA PRO A 33 -7.62 0.46 2.99
C PRO A 33 -6.89 -0.34 4.09
N PRO A 34 -5.80 -1.05 3.78
CA PRO A 34 -5.04 -1.76 4.79
C PRO A 34 -4.22 -0.78 5.64
N THR A 35 -3.97 -1.16 6.88
CA THR A 35 -2.97 -0.48 7.71
C THR A 35 -1.57 -0.79 7.17
N VAL A 36 -0.82 0.24 6.79
CA VAL A 36 0.55 0.10 6.31
C VAL A 36 1.50 0.53 7.40
N MET A 37 2.44 -0.35 7.74
CA MET A 37 3.42 -0.14 8.80
C MET A 37 4.82 -0.38 8.24
N ILE A 38 5.78 0.47 8.60
CA ILE A 38 7.16 0.39 8.11
C ILE A 38 8.02 -0.13 9.26
N ALA A 39 8.69 -1.27 9.05
CA ALA A 39 9.56 -1.86 10.06
C ALA A 39 10.71 -0.88 10.40
N GLY A 40 10.88 -0.58 11.70
CA GLY A 40 11.85 0.40 12.19
C GLY A 40 11.40 1.86 12.14
N HIS A 41 10.21 2.14 11.58
CA HIS A 41 9.62 3.47 11.49
C HIS A 41 8.11 3.41 11.78
N ALA A 42 7.76 2.96 12.99
CA ALA A 42 6.36 2.80 13.41
C ALA A 42 5.64 4.14 13.60
N GLU A 43 6.39 5.22 13.78
CA GLU A 43 5.91 6.59 13.87
C GLU A 43 5.39 7.14 12.54
N VAL A 44 5.82 6.56 11.41
CA VAL A 44 5.44 7.02 10.08
C VAL A 44 4.04 6.50 9.75
N LYS A 45 3.08 7.42 9.67
CA LYS A 45 1.73 7.09 9.23
C LYS A 45 1.68 7.07 7.71
N VAL A 46 1.06 6.02 7.18
CA VAL A 46 0.90 5.83 5.74
C VAL A 46 -0.58 5.66 5.43
N GLN A 47 -1.09 6.50 4.56
CA GLN A 47 -2.43 6.38 4.01
C GLN A 47 -2.37 5.58 2.70
N ALA A 48 -3.06 4.45 2.68
CA ALA A 48 -3.27 3.67 1.47
C ALA A 48 -4.58 4.09 0.78
N THR A 49 -4.52 4.39 -0.51
CA THR A 49 -5.71 4.64 -1.33
C THR A 49 -5.95 3.42 -2.21
N LEU A 50 -7.19 2.94 -2.23
CA LEU A 50 -7.60 1.83 -3.07
C LEU A 50 -8.13 2.32 -4.41
N GLU A 51 -7.95 1.48 -5.43
CA GLU A 51 -8.63 1.59 -6.72
C GLU A 51 -9.56 0.41 -6.92
N PHE A 52 -10.84 0.73 -7.15
CA PHE A 52 -11.84 -0.24 -7.55
C PHE A 52 -11.98 -0.21 -9.06
N SER A 53 -12.02 -1.39 -9.66
CA SER A 53 -12.07 -1.57 -11.11
C SER A 53 -13.07 -2.67 -11.44
N GLN A 54 -13.69 -2.59 -12.62
CA GLN A 54 -14.61 -3.63 -13.11
C GLN A 54 -13.88 -4.94 -13.44
N ASP A 55 -12.55 -4.91 -13.56
CA ASP A 55 -11.74 -6.12 -13.66
C ASP A 55 -11.59 -6.77 -12.28
N PHE A 56 -12.28 -7.88 -12.08
CA PHE A 56 -12.22 -8.67 -10.84
C PHE A 56 -10.80 -9.11 -10.45
N SER A 57 -9.84 -9.13 -11.37
CA SER A 57 -8.45 -9.50 -11.08
C SER A 57 -7.66 -8.37 -10.41
N ARG A 58 -8.06 -7.11 -10.64
CA ARG A 58 -7.39 -5.89 -10.14
C ARG A 58 -8.27 -5.07 -9.19
N ASN A 59 -9.51 -5.48 -9.01
CA ASN A 59 -10.45 -4.78 -8.15
C ASN A 59 -9.94 -4.73 -6.70
N GLY A 60 -10.02 -3.56 -6.08
CA GLY A 60 -9.53 -3.35 -4.72
C GLY A 60 -8.02 -3.48 -4.65
N SER A 61 -7.30 -2.85 -5.58
CA SER A 61 -5.84 -2.80 -5.56
C SER A 61 -5.35 -1.51 -4.89
N ILE A 62 -4.16 -1.53 -4.28
CA ILE A 62 -3.57 -0.32 -3.70
C ILE A 62 -3.06 0.59 -4.82
N LYS A 63 -3.73 1.73 -5.02
CA LYS A 63 -3.37 2.74 -6.02
C LYS A 63 -2.16 3.55 -5.60
N SER A 64 -2.15 4.02 -4.37
CA SER A 64 -1.12 4.91 -3.85
C SER A 64 -0.91 4.69 -2.37
N LEU A 65 0.33 4.90 -1.95
CA LEU A 65 0.73 4.96 -0.55
C LEU A 65 1.32 6.34 -0.31
N THR A 66 0.69 7.12 0.54
CA THR A 66 1.12 8.49 0.85
C THR A 66 1.51 8.55 2.32
N ILE A 67 2.69 9.11 2.61
CA ILE A 67 3.10 9.38 3.98
C ILE A 67 2.31 10.59 4.47
N VAL A 68 1.64 10.44 5.60
CA VAL A 68 0.89 11.52 6.26
C VAL A 68 1.63 11.89 7.54
N GLU A 69 1.80 13.20 7.77
CA GLU A 69 2.42 13.76 8.98
C GLU A 69 1.42 13.76 10.17
#